data_AF-A0A2P5DFZ9-F1
#
_entry.id   AF-A0A2P5DFZ9-F1
#
_cell.length_a   1.000
_cell.length_b   1.000
_cell.length_c   1.000
_cell.angle_alpha   90.00
_cell.angle_beta   90.00
_cell.angle_gamma   90.00
#
_symmetry.space_group_name_H-M   'P 1'
#
loop_
_entity.id
_entity.type
_entity.pdbx_description
1 polymer ?
#
loop_
_entity_poly.entity_id
_entity_poly.type
_entity_poly.pdbx_seq_one_letter_code
_entity_poly.pdbx_strand_id
1 'polypeptide(L)'
;MCLYLGWNPSATDIIVGLSNDSVAITSLGESQLEVEQEKAHNFKLWTTSFDIQQTHLAYTGSEDYKFNSWNLHGSPQVGISKFQHL
;
A
#
# COMPACT_ATOMS: atom_id res chain seq x y z
N MET A 1 -14.46 4.10 -1.37
CA MET A 1 -14.46 3.52 -2.74
C MET A 1 -13.05 3.04 -3.06
N CYS A 2 -12.90 1.86 -3.66
CA CYS A 2 -11.61 1.37 -4.17
C CYS A 2 -11.24 2.17 -5.43
N LEU A 3 -10.02 2.70 -5.48
CA LEU A 3 -9.52 3.48 -6.61
C LEU A 3 -8.34 2.81 -7.31
N TYR A 4 -7.47 2.16 -6.54
CA TYR A 4 -6.26 1.51 -7.03
C TYR A 4 -6.09 0.19 -6.31
N LEU A 5 -5.56 -0.81 -7.00
CA LEU A 5 -5.25 -2.11 -6.41
C LEU A 5 -3.93 -2.63 -6.97
N GLY A 6 -3.16 -3.31 -6.14
CA GLY A 6 -2.01 -4.11 -6.54
C GLY A 6 -2.08 -5.45 -5.82
N TRP A 7 -1.64 -6.51 -6.48
CA TRP A 7 -1.45 -7.82 -5.86
C TRP A 7 0.03 -8.17 -5.88
N ASN A 8 0.49 -8.90 -4.86
CA ASN A 8 1.86 -9.39 -4.86
C ASN A 8 2.02 -10.54 -5.88
N PRO A 9 3.25 -10.84 -6.34
CA PRO A 9 3.48 -11.90 -7.32
C PRO A 9 3.00 -13.30 -6.91
N SER A 10 2.93 -13.60 -5.61
CA SER A 10 2.40 -14.86 -5.07
C SER A 10 0.87 -14.89 -4.99
N ALA A 11 0.18 -13.79 -5.27
CA ALA A 11 -1.26 -13.62 -5.15
C ALA A 11 -1.84 -13.95 -3.75
N THR A 12 -1.02 -13.75 -2.71
CA THR A 12 -1.41 -13.94 -1.30
C THR A 12 -1.87 -12.64 -0.67
N ASP A 13 -1.46 -11.49 -1.19
CA ASP A 13 -1.73 -10.19 -0.60
C ASP A 13 -2.15 -9.17 -1.65
N ILE A 14 -3.09 -8.31 -1.28
CA ILE A 14 -3.62 -7.22 -2.09
C ILE A 14 -3.47 -5.93 -1.30
N ILE A 15 -2.92 -4.89 -1.92
CA ILE A 15 -2.95 -3.51 -1.39
C ILE A 15 -3.99 -2.70 -2.17
N VAL A 16 -4.93 -2.11 -1.44
CA VAL A 16 -6.05 -1.36 -2.00
C VAL A 16 -5.93 0.11 -1.60
N GLY A 17 -5.79 0.99 -2.57
CA GLY A 17 -5.86 2.44 -2.38
C GLY A 17 -7.32 2.91 -2.35
N LEU A 18 -7.72 3.57 -1.26
CA LEU A 18 -9.10 3.99 -1.01
C LEU A 18 -9.28 5.50 -1.21
N SER A 19 -10.51 5.91 -1.55
CA SER A 19 -10.89 7.31 -1.80
C SER A 19 -10.84 8.25 -0.60
N ASN A 20 -10.53 7.75 0.60
CA ASN A 20 -10.29 8.49 1.84
C ASN A 20 -8.78 8.57 2.18
N ASP A 21 -7.94 8.30 1.18
CA ASP A 21 -6.48 8.36 1.23
C ASP A 21 -5.83 7.41 2.24
N SER A 22 -6.55 6.37 2.63
CA SER A 22 -6.01 5.20 3.32
C SER A 22 -5.66 4.10 2.33
N VAL A 23 -4.84 3.16 2.80
CA VAL A 23 -4.70 1.85 2.17
C VAL A 23 -5.41 0.81 3.01
N ALA A 24 -5.92 -0.23 2.35
CA ALA A 24 -6.25 -1.49 2.99
C ALA A 24 -5.32 -2.58 2.46
N ILE A 25 -4.68 -3.31 3.36
CA ILE A 25 -3.91 -4.51 3.08
C ILE A 25 -4.87 -5.68 3.32
N THR A 26 -5.03 -6.52 2.31
CA THR A 26 -5.90 -7.71 2.35
C THR A 26 -5.04 -8.93 2.11
N SER A 27 -4.93 -9.78 3.12
CA SER A 27 -4.21 -11.04 3.05
C SER A 27 -5.19 -12.20 2.86
N LEU A 28 -4.89 -13.05 1.88
CA LEU A 28 -5.68 -14.22 1.52
C LEU A 28 -5.21 -15.42 2.33
N GLY A 29 -5.99 -15.78 3.35
CA GLY A 29 -5.88 -17.07 4.03
C GLY A 29 -6.67 -18.16 3.32
N GLU A 30 -6.48 -19.42 3.73
CA GLU A 30 -7.17 -20.56 3.12
C GLU A 30 -8.71 -20.52 3.26
N SER A 31 -9.21 -19.95 4.35
CA SER A 31 -10.65 -19.93 4.69
C SER A 31 -11.25 -18.54 4.88
N GLN A 32 -10.41 -17.50 4.95
CA GLN A 32 -10.82 -16.15 5.29
C GLN A 32 -9.88 -15.09 4.71
N LEU A 33 -10.42 -13.89 4.53
CA LEU A 33 -9.66 -12.69 4.19
C LEU A 33 -9.38 -11.92 5.48
N GLU A 34 -8.12 -11.55 5.68
CA GLU A 34 -7.71 -10.63 6.75
C GLU A 34 -7.51 -9.25 6.14
N VAL A 35 -8.13 -8.22 6.75
CA VAL A 35 -8.11 -6.86 6.22
C VAL A 35 -7.63 -5.91 7.29
N GLU A 36 -6.54 -5.20 7.00
CA GLU A 36 -6.00 -4.13 7.82
C GLU A 36 -6.05 -2.82 7.04
N GLN A 37 -6.57 -1.75 7.64
CA GLN A 37 -6.68 -0.46 6.99
C GLN A 37 -5.92 0.61 7.78
N GLU A 38 -5.10 1.39 7.08
CA GLU A 38 -4.27 2.42 7.69
C GLU A 38 -4.27 3.71 6.87
N LYS A 39 -4.20 4.86 7.54
CA LYS A 39 -4.07 6.16 6.88
C LYS A 39 -2.73 6.22 6.14
N ALA A 40 -2.79 6.37 4.82
CA ALA A 40 -1.59 6.38 3.99
C ALA A 40 -1.08 7.81 3.76
N HIS A 41 -1.96 8.70 3.35
CA HIS A 41 -1.60 10.06 2.98
C HIS A 41 -2.63 11.07 3.51
N ASN A 42 -2.22 12.33 3.67
CA ASN A 42 -3.14 13.43 4.03
C ASN A 42 -3.80 14.08 2.81
N PHE A 43 -3.44 13.63 1.60
CA PHE A 43 -3.91 14.12 0.32
C PHE A 43 -4.22 12.95 -0.60
N LYS A 44 -4.87 13.23 -1.73
CA LYS A 44 -5.39 12.22 -2.65
C LYS A 44 -4.34 11.18 -3.01
N LEU A 45 -4.62 9.93 -2.64
CA LEU A 45 -3.83 8.78 -3.08
C LEU A 45 -4.05 8.55 -4.58
N TRP A 46 -2.98 8.24 -5.31
CA TRP A 46 -3.00 8.08 -6.77
C TRP A 46 -2.57 6.72 -7.28
N THR A 47 -1.86 5.94 -6.48
CA THR A 47 -1.37 4.64 -6.94
C THR A 47 -1.01 3.75 -5.77
N THR A 48 -1.07 2.45 -6.02
CA THR A 48 -0.48 1.41 -5.19
C THR A 48 0.33 0.47 -6.09
N SER A 49 1.47 -0.03 -5.62
CA SER A 49 2.28 -1.01 -6.37
C SER A 49 3.09 -1.88 -5.43
N PHE A 50 3.19 -3.17 -5.71
CA PHE A 50 4.15 -4.06 -5.05
C PHE A 50 5.56 -3.90 -5.63
N ASP A 51 6.57 -4.15 -4.81
CA ASP A 51 7.92 -4.39 -5.28
C ASP A 51 8.01 -5.79 -5.93
N ILE A 52 8.59 -5.86 -7.12
CA ILE A 52 8.68 -7.10 -7.91
C ILE A 52 9.75 -8.04 -7.36
N GLN A 53 10.81 -7.50 -6.75
CA GLN A 53 11.92 -8.26 -6.18
C GLN A 53 11.68 -8.59 -4.69
N GLN A 54 11.06 -7.66 -3.96
CA GLN A 54 10.78 -7.75 -2.53
C GLN A 54 9.26 -7.79 -2.30
N THR A 55 8.64 -8.93 -2.58
CA THR A 55 7.17 -9.09 -2.63
C THR A 55 6.40 -8.78 -1.33
N HIS A 56 7.12 -8.60 -0.22
CA HIS A 56 6.58 -8.16 1.08
C HIS A 56 6.49 -6.65 1.22
N LEU A 57 7.00 -5.90 0.23
CA LEU A 57 6.93 -4.44 0.17
C LEU A 57 5.90 -4.00 -0.85
N ALA A 58 5.08 -3.05 -0.44
CA ALA A 58 4.21 -2.29 -1.32
C ALA A 58 4.46 -0.80 -1.13
N TYR A 59 3.99 -0.02 -2.09
CA TYR A 59 4.20 1.41 -2.09
C TYR A 59 2.97 2.18 -2.54
N THR A 60 2.86 3.40 -2.06
CA THR A 60 1.81 4.34 -2.43
C THR A 60 2.36 5.71 -2.79
N GLY A 61 1.72 6.36 -3.77
CA GLY A 61 1.99 7.74 -4.17
C GLY A 61 0.75 8.62 -4.02
N SER A 62 0.97 9.91 -3.74
CA SER A 62 -0.09 10.88 -3.45
C SER A 62 0.27 12.31 -3.87
N GLU A 63 -0.74 13.17 -3.90
CA GLU A 63 -0.64 14.64 -4.05
C GLU A 63 0.21 15.34 -2.99
N ASP A 64 0.54 14.66 -1.89
CA ASP A 64 1.42 15.20 -0.85
C ASP A 64 2.92 15.19 -1.22
N TYR A 65 3.23 14.80 -2.46
CA TYR A 65 4.58 14.64 -3.01
C TYR A 65 5.43 13.62 -2.24
N LYS A 66 4.78 12.67 -1.58
CA LYS A 66 5.44 11.57 -0.88
C LYS A 66 5.16 10.25 -1.56
N PHE A 67 6.11 9.37 -1.36
CA PHE A 67 5.97 7.96 -1.61
C PHE A 67 6.19 7.23 -0.30
N ASN A 68 5.22 6.43 0.11
CA ASN A 68 5.29 5.67 1.36
C ASN A 68 5.51 4.19 1.04
N SER A 69 6.41 3.55 1.77
CA SER A 69 6.60 2.10 1.74
C SER A 69 5.81 1.41 2.84
N TRP A 70 5.31 0.22 2.53
CA TRP A 70 4.50 -0.63 3.39
C TRP A 70 5.18 -2.00 3.46
N ASN A 71 5.46 -2.49 4.66
CA ASN A 71 5.94 -3.85 4.87
C ASN A 71 4.79 -4.72 5.38
N LEU A 72 4.44 -5.78 4.65
CA LEU A 72 3.28 -6.62 4.92
C LEU A 72 3.58 -7.82 5.85
N HIS A 73 4.85 -8.12 6.12
CA HIS A 73 5.26 -9.26 6.98
C HIS A 73 5.99 -8.81 8.27
N GLY A 74 5.86 -7.54 8.62
CA GLY A 74 6.35 -6.96 9.88
C GLY A 74 5.41 -5.86 10.35
N SER A 75 5.74 -5.18 11.45
CA SER A 75 4.98 -3.98 11.84
C SER A 75 4.96 -2.99 10.67
N PRO A 76 3.83 -2.38 10.30
CA PRO A 76 3.77 -1.37 9.26
C PRO A 76 4.76 -0.26 9.60
N GLN A 77 5.89 -0.21 8.89
CA GLN A 77 6.80 0.91 8.97
C GLN A 77 6.50 1.79 7.78
N VAL A 78 5.80 2.90 8.04
CA VAL A 78 5.65 3.97 7.05
C VAL A 78 7.04 4.55 6.80
N GLY A 79 7.74 4.00 5.81
CA GLY A 79 8.99 4.54 5.32
C GLY A 79 8.67 5.78 4.49
N ILE A 80 8.78 6.96 5.10
CA ILE A 80 8.55 8.24 4.42
C ILE A 80 9.78 8.54 3.56
N SER A 81 9.70 8.25 2.26
CA SER A 81 10.67 8.77 1.30
C SER A 81 10.10 10.02 0.65
N LYS A 82 10.66 11.18 1.00
CA LYS A 82 10.27 12.47 0.40
C LYS A 82 11.21 12.77 -0.76
N PHE A 83 10.69 12.78 -1.98
CA PHE A 83 11.43 13.38 -3.10
C PHE A 83 11.33 14.90 -2.97
N GLN A 84 12.39 15.54 -2.47
CA GLN A 84 12.57 16.97 -2.70
C GLN A 84 13.10 17.14 -4.13
N HIS A 85 12.47 18.04 -4.87
CA HIS A 85 12.80 18.47 -6.23
C HIS A 85 14.25 18.20 -6.66
N LEU A 86 14.41 17.41 -7.73
CA LEU A 86 15.48 17.63 -8.70
C LEU A 86 15.24 18.97 -9.42
#